data_AF-A0A8J3LVX2-F1
#
_entry.id   AF-A0A8J3LVX2-F1
#
_cell.length_a   1.000
_cell.length_b   1.000
_cell.length_c   1.000
_cell.angle_alpha   90.00
_cell.angle_beta   90.00
_cell.angle_gamma   90.00
#
_symmetry.space_group_name_H-M   'P 1'
#
loop_
_entity.id
_entity.type
_entity.pdbx_description
1 polymer ?
#
loop_
_entity_poly.entity_id
_entity_poly.type
_entity_poly.pdbx_seq_one_letter_code
_entity_poly.pdbx_strand_id
1 'polypeptide(L)'
;MSVLGSWLRATIEADKAVALATEQDPRDTIARCDAALAVLDEHGIVQVTGIGKDTRVMQIPACKTCGTKHGVPCRTLRLLARGYRHREGYDDEWSPE
;
A
#
# COMPACT_ATOMS: atom_id res chain seq x y z
N MET A 1 -3.83 5.29 -7.86
CA MET A 1 -3.13 4.91 -6.61
C MET A 1 -3.50 5.92 -5.54
N SER A 2 -3.63 5.56 -4.26
CA SER A 2 -3.90 6.51 -3.17
C SER A 2 -2.63 7.24 -2.76
N VAL A 3 -2.74 8.36 -2.01
CA VAL A 3 -1.59 9.08 -1.44
C VAL A 3 -0.70 8.13 -0.62
N LEU A 4 -1.30 7.35 0.28
CA LEU A 4 -0.59 6.32 1.03
C LEU A 4 0.10 5.31 0.10
N GLY A 5 -0.59 4.83 -0.94
CA GLY A 5 -0.03 3.82 -1.84
C GLY A 5 1.16 4.34 -2.64
N SER A 6 1.10 5.59 -3.11
CA SER A 6 2.21 6.24 -3.80
C SER A 6 3.40 6.50 -2.88
N TRP A 7 3.14 7.00 -1.67
CA TRP A 7 4.20 7.24 -0.69
C TRP A 7 4.89 5.93 -0.31
N LEU A 8 4.12 4.90 0.04
CA LEU A 8 4.65 3.62 0.48
C LEU A 8 5.51 2.95 -0.61
N ARG A 9 5.06 3.00 -1.87
CA ARG A 9 5.86 2.49 -3.00
C ARG A 9 7.19 3.24 -3.11
N ALA A 10 7.17 4.56 -3.13
CA ALA A 10 8.38 5.37 -3.25
C ALA A 10 9.37 5.11 -2.09
N THR A 11 8.87 4.98 -0.86
CA THR A 11 9.68 4.65 0.31
C THR A 11 10.31 3.26 0.19
N ILE A 12 9.54 2.23 -0.20
CA ILE A 12 10.08 0.87 -0.34
C ILE A 12 11.11 0.79 -1.47
N GLU A 13 10.88 1.46 -2.59
CA GLU A 13 11.83 1.51 -3.72
C GLU A 13 13.14 2.21 -3.32
N ALA A 14 13.06 3.30 -2.56
CA ALA A 14 14.24 3.97 -2.00
C ALA A 14 15.03 3.06 -1.06
N ASP A 15 14.35 2.34 -0.18
CA ASP A 15 14.98 1.40 0.77
C ASP A 15 15.67 0.24 0.05
N LYS A 16 15.02 -0.30 -0.98
CA LYS A 16 15.61 -1.31 -1.86
C LYS A 16 16.86 -0.78 -2.57
N ALA A 17 16.83 0.45 -3.07
CA ALA A 17 17.97 1.08 -3.74
C ALA A 17 19.16 1.30 -2.78
N VAL A 18 18.89 1.73 -1.54
CA VAL A 18 19.93 1.86 -0.51
C VAL A 18 20.52 0.49 -0.19
N ALA A 19 19.69 -0.53 0.03
CA ALA A 19 20.17 -1.88 0.33
C ALA A 19 21.04 -2.46 -0.79
N LEU A 20 20.70 -2.22 -2.05
CA LEU A 20 21.52 -2.60 -3.21
C LEU A 20 22.89 -1.91 -3.20
N ALA A 21 23.01 -0.73 -2.61
CA ALA A 21 24.24 0.06 -2.59
C ALA A 21 25.16 -0.21 -1.40
N THR A 22 24.66 -0.73 -0.27
CA THR A 22 25.40 -0.72 1.01
C THR A 22 26.14 -2.01 1.41
N GLU A 23 26.17 -3.06 0.58
CA GLU A 23 26.88 -4.37 0.79
C GLU A 23 26.61 -5.15 2.10
N GLN A 24 25.98 -4.55 3.12
CA GLN A 24 25.56 -5.21 4.36
C GLN A 24 24.21 -5.91 4.18
N ASP A 25 24.26 -7.24 4.07
CA ASP A 25 23.12 -8.15 3.90
C ASP A 25 22.00 -7.63 2.98
N PRO A 26 22.35 -7.32 1.71
CA PRO A 26 21.39 -6.79 0.75
C PRO A 26 20.27 -7.80 0.48
N ARG A 27 20.53 -9.10 0.58
CA ARG A 27 19.59 -10.15 0.12
C ARG A 27 18.31 -10.16 0.94
N ASP A 28 18.41 -10.17 2.26
CA ASP A 28 17.22 -10.20 3.13
C ASP A 28 16.43 -8.90 3.05
N THR A 29 17.12 -7.75 3.02
CA THR A 29 16.47 -6.44 2.93
C THR A 29 15.78 -6.26 1.58
N ILE A 30 16.44 -6.64 0.48
CA ILE A 30 15.86 -6.62 -0.86
C ILE A 30 14.65 -7.55 -0.93
N ALA A 31 14.76 -8.78 -0.41
CA ALA A 31 13.65 -9.73 -0.42
C ALA A 31 12.43 -9.21 0.35
N ARG A 32 12.65 -8.52 1.49
CA ARG A 32 11.57 -7.86 2.25
C ARG A 32 10.94 -6.71 1.46
N CYS A 33 11.74 -5.88 0.77
CA CYS A 33 11.23 -4.81 -0.08
C CYS A 33 10.43 -5.37 -1.26
N ASP A 34 10.93 -6.43 -1.91
CA ASP A 34 10.24 -7.09 -3.02
C ASP A 34 8.89 -7.68 -2.58
N ALA A 35 8.86 -8.33 -1.42
CA ALA A 35 7.62 -8.82 -0.83
C ALA A 35 6.64 -7.68 -0.53
N ALA A 36 7.12 -6.55 0.02
CA ALA A 36 6.28 -5.39 0.31
C ALA A 36 5.71 -4.73 -0.96
N LEU A 37 6.50 -4.63 -2.04
CA LEU A 37 6.03 -4.15 -3.34
C LEU A 37 4.99 -5.09 -3.95
N ALA A 38 5.20 -6.40 -3.87
CA ALA A 38 4.22 -7.38 -4.34
C ALA A 38 2.89 -7.30 -3.57
N VAL A 39 2.95 -7.09 -2.24
CA VAL A 39 1.74 -6.83 -1.43
C VAL A 39 1.02 -5.56 -1.89
N LEU A 40 1.75 -4.49 -2.19
CA LEU A 40 1.19 -3.25 -2.75
C LEU A 40 0.49 -3.46 -4.08
N ASP A 41 1.09 -4.23 -4.99
CA ASP A 41 0.50 -4.56 -6.30
C ASP A 41 -0.78 -5.38 -6.15
N GLU A 42 -0.76 -6.37 -5.27
CA GLU A 42 -1.91 -7.23 -5.04
C GLU A 42 -3.06 -6.45 -4.40
N HIS A 43 -2.76 -5.58 -3.44
CA HIS A 43 -3.75 -4.74 -2.77
C HIS A 43 -4.03 -3.39 -3.46
N GLY A 44 -3.67 -3.25 -4.74
CA GLY A 44 -3.91 -2.06 -5.54
C GLY A 44 -5.38 -1.62 -5.60
N ILE A 45 -5.60 -0.35 -5.97
CA ILE A 45 -6.94 0.23 -6.08
C ILE A 45 -7.48 0.02 -7.49
N VAL A 46 -8.65 -0.60 -7.59
CA VAL A 46 -9.40 -0.79 -8.82
C VAL A 46 -10.75 -0.08 -8.72
N GLN A 47 -11.36 0.23 -9.87
CA GLN A 47 -12.75 0.66 -9.92
C GLN A 47 -13.64 -0.55 -10.07
N VAL A 48 -14.66 -0.66 -9.22
CA VAL A 48 -15.67 -1.71 -9.31
C VAL A 48 -17.05 -1.10 -9.43
N THR A 49 -17.94 -1.80 -10.11
CA THR A 49 -19.34 -1.41 -10.24
C THR A 49 -20.09 -1.74 -8.94
N GLY A 50 -20.73 -0.74 -8.36
CA GLY A 50 -21.62 -0.87 -7.20
C GLY A 50 -22.98 -0.22 -7.44
N ILE A 51 -23.94 -0.50 -6.56
CA ILE A 51 -25.28 0.12 -6.58
C ILE A 51 -25.36 1.07 -5.38
N GLY A 52 -25.60 2.36 -5.66
CA GLY A 52 -25.81 3.40 -4.67
C GLY A 52 -27.14 3.24 -3.92
N LYS A 53 -27.29 3.95 -2.79
CA LYS A 53 -28.54 3.95 -2.01
C LYS A 53 -29.75 4.44 -2.80
N ASP A 54 -29.51 5.25 -3.83
CA ASP A 54 -30.49 5.77 -4.79
C ASP A 54 -30.76 4.81 -5.96
N THR A 55 -30.30 3.55 -5.87
CA THR A 55 -30.38 2.50 -6.90
C THR A 55 -29.58 2.77 -8.17
N ARG A 56 -28.78 3.85 -8.21
CA ARG A 56 -27.95 4.15 -9.38
C ARG A 56 -26.69 3.29 -9.39
N VAL A 57 -26.31 2.85 -10.59
CA VAL A 57 -25.04 2.17 -10.82
C VAL A 57 -23.93 3.21 -10.78
N MET A 58 -22.91 2.97 -9.97
CA MET A 58 -21.75 3.85 -9.83
C MET A 58 -20.45 3.07 -9.80
N GLN A 59 -19.36 3.71 -10.24
CA GLN A 59 -18.01 3.20 -10.05
C GLN A 59 -17.50 3.65 -8.69
N ILE A 60 -17.03 2.70 -7.88
CA ILE A 60 -16.44 2.97 -6.58
C ILE A 60 -15.03 2.40 -6.51
N PRO A 61 -14.10 3.10 -5.83
CA PRO A 61 -12.78 2.56 -5.58
C PRO A 61 -12.89 1.37 -4.61
N ALA A 62 -12.21 0.28 -4.95
CA ALA A 62 -12.09 -0.90 -4.12
C ALA A 62 -10.64 -1.41 -4.15
N CYS A 63 -10.28 -2.20 -3.14
CA CYS A 63 -9.04 -2.97 -3.19
C CYS A 63 -9.23 -4.17 -4.12
N LYS A 64 -8.27 -4.43 -5.00
CA LYS A 64 -8.28 -5.56 -5.94
C LYS A 64 -8.51 -6.91 -5.22
N THR A 65 -7.82 -7.15 -4.10
CA THR A 65 -7.94 -8.39 -3.32
C THR A 65 -9.08 -8.36 -2.30
N CYS A 66 -9.25 -7.25 -1.57
CA CYS A 66 -10.23 -7.18 -0.49
C CYS A 66 -11.64 -6.79 -0.93
N GLY A 67 -11.80 -6.31 -2.16
CA GLY A 67 -13.03 -5.65 -2.62
C GLY A 67 -13.32 -4.39 -1.81
N THR A 68 -14.60 -4.19 -1.48
CA THR A 68 -15.10 -3.02 -0.73
C THR A 68 -15.11 -3.21 0.79
N LYS A 69 -14.65 -4.36 1.30
CA LYS A 69 -14.82 -4.77 2.71
C LYS A 69 -14.06 -3.92 3.74
N HIS A 70 -12.96 -3.27 3.35
CA HIS A 70 -12.02 -2.64 4.29
C HIS A 70 -11.67 -1.19 3.92
N GLY A 71 -12.49 -0.54 3.10
CA GLY A 71 -12.20 0.79 2.58
C GLY A 71 -10.97 0.83 1.68
N VAL A 72 -10.65 2.04 1.21
CA VAL A 72 -9.50 2.31 0.34
C VAL A 72 -8.76 3.53 0.88
N PRO A 73 -7.46 3.43 1.25
CA PRO A 73 -6.61 2.23 1.22
C PRO A 73 -7.07 1.17 2.23
N CYS A 74 -6.97 -0.11 1.85
CA CYS A 74 -7.42 -1.22 2.70
C CYS A 74 -6.51 -1.44 3.92
N ARG A 75 -7.04 -2.15 4.93
CA ARG A 75 -6.34 -2.45 6.19
C ARG A 75 -4.95 -3.08 6.00
N THR A 76 -4.76 -3.94 5.00
CA THR A 76 -3.45 -4.55 4.71
C THR A 76 -2.40 -3.51 4.38
N LEU A 77 -2.73 -2.53 3.52
CA LEU A 77 -1.79 -1.46 3.17
C LEU A 77 -1.49 -0.53 4.35
N ARG A 78 -2.48 -0.27 5.21
CA ARG A 78 -2.27 0.49 6.46
C ARG A 78 -1.35 -0.24 7.44
N LEU A 79 -1.52 -1.55 7.59
CA LEU A 79 -0.61 -2.40 8.40
C LEU A 79 0.81 -2.39 7.83
N LEU A 80 0.97 -2.47 6.51
CA LEU A 80 2.28 -2.36 5.87
C LEU A 80 2.91 -0.99 6.12
N ALA A 81 2.13 0.09 5.96
CA ALA A 81 2.58 1.46 6.20
C ALA A 81 3.07 1.69 7.63
N ARG A 82 2.44 1.04 8.63
CA ARG A 82 2.88 1.10 10.04
C ARG A 82 4.31 0.60 10.26
N GLY A 83 4.80 -0.29 9.39
CA GLY A 83 6.20 -0.73 9.39
C GLY A 83 7.19 0.40 9.06
N TYR A 84 6.71 1.45 8.40
CA TYR A 84 7.46 2.62 7.96
C TYR A 84 7.18 3.87 8.81
N ARG A 85 6.55 3.73 9.99
CA ARG A 85 6.15 4.87 10.85
C ARG A 85 7.28 5.82 11.28
N HIS A 86 8.53 5.39 11.17
CA HIS A 86 9.71 6.20 11.51
C HIS A 86 10.32 6.90 10.28
N ARG A 87 9.75 6.70 9.08
CA ARG A 87 10.16 7.38 7.86
C ARG A 87 9.55 8.77 7.79
N GLU A 88 10.31 9.70 7.21
CA GLU A 88 9.81 11.03 6.89
C GLU A 88 8.63 10.96 5.93
N GLY A 89 7.62 11.81 6.15
CA GLY A 89 6.40 11.85 5.36
C GLY A 89 5.37 10.77 5.71
N TYR A 90 5.62 9.93 6.73
CA TYR A 90 4.57 9.11 7.32
C TYR A 90 3.49 9.99 7.95
N ASP A 91 2.24 9.63 7.71
CA ASP A 91 1.06 10.29 8.28
C ASP A 91 0.35 9.31 9.24
N ASP A 92 0.11 9.75 10.48
CA ASP A 92 -0.57 8.96 11.51
C ASP A 92 -2.01 8.60 11.11
N GLU A 93 -2.67 9.38 10.22
CA GLU A 93 -3.98 9.03 9.66
C GLU A 93 -3.96 7.75 8.82
N TRP A 94 -2.79 7.30 8.37
CA TRP A 94 -2.64 6.04 7.66
C TRP A 94 -2.56 4.82 8.58
N SER A 95 -2.48 5.03 9.89
CA SER A 95 -2.47 3.95 10.87
C SER A 95 -3.76 3.11 10.75
N PRO A 96 -3.68 1.77 10.97
CA PRO A 96 -4.85 0.89 10.93
C PRO A 96 -5.77 1.00 12.17
N GLU A 97 -5.56 1.99 13.04
CA GLU A 97 -6.32 2.27 14.27
C GLU A 97 -7.66 2.98 13.96
#